data_AF-A0A7K3GYM1-F1
#
_entry.id   AF-A0A7K3GYM1-F1
#
_cell.length_a   1.000
_cell.length_b   1.000
_cell.length_c   1.000
_cell.angle_alpha   90.00
_cell.angle_beta   90.00
_cell.angle_gamma   90.00
#
_symmetry.space_group_name_H-M   'P 1'
#
loop_
_entity.id
_entity.type
_entity.pdbx_description
1 polymer ?
#
loop_
_entity_poly.entity_id
_entity_poly.type
_entity_poly.pdbx_seq_one_letter_code
_entity_poly.pdbx_strand_id
1 'polypeptide(L)'
;VPAERAGMAGGAVNTFRQLGYALGIAVFGTVLTARMTDTLPHDAAHGLAGGAAGALEGVFGEHALRAAFASGLNAAALTAGTVAAVAGVLVLVLVRAGRESRDTRATAAAQPAAAKEPAAPYRR
;
A
#
# COMPACT_ATOMS: atom_id res chain seq x y z
N VAL A 1 -5.15 1.47 19.36
CA VAL A 1 -4.70 2.76 19.95
C VAL A 1 -5.65 3.08 21.09
N PRO A 2 -5.18 3.52 22.27
CA PRO A 2 -6.06 3.97 23.36
C PRO A 2 -7.07 5.01 22.87
N ALA A 3 -8.28 5.04 23.45
CA ALA A 3 -9.38 5.86 22.95
C ALA A 3 -9.01 7.35 22.87
N GLU A 4 -8.21 7.82 23.82
CA GLU A 4 -7.76 9.21 23.95
C GLU A 4 -6.81 9.63 22.82
N ARG A 5 -6.18 8.67 22.13
CA ARG A 5 -5.25 8.89 21.01
C ARG A 5 -5.83 8.47 19.65
N ALA A 6 -7.07 8.00 19.61
CA ALA A 6 -7.71 7.51 18.39
C ALA A 6 -7.83 8.62 17.32
N GLY A 7 -8.11 9.86 17.74
CA GLY A 7 -8.18 11.01 16.83
C GLY A 7 -6.85 11.33 16.15
N MET A 8 -5.73 11.33 16.90
CA MET A 8 -4.39 11.54 16.36
C MET A 8 -3.97 10.42 15.39
N ALA A 9 -4.31 9.17 15.72
CA ALA A 9 -4.06 8.03 14.84
C ALA A 9 -4.89 8.10 13.55
N GLY A 10 -6.19 8.44 13.67
CA GLY A 10 -7.08 8.61 12.51
C GLY A 10 -6.63 9.75 11.58
N GLY A 11 -6.24 10.89 12.16
CA GLY A 11 -5.70 12.03 11.41
C GLY A 11 -4.46 11.64 10.60
N ALA A 12 -3.49 10.97 11.23
CA ALA A 12 -2.29 10.50 10.56
C ALA A 12 -2.61 9.55 9.38
N VAL A 13 -3.50 8.57 9.58
CA VAL A 13 -3.92 7.63 8.51
C VAL A 13 -4.57 8.37 7.34
N ASN A 14 -5.41 9.37 7.61
CA ASN A 14 -6.05 10.12 6.54
C ASN A 14 -5.05 10.94 5.71
N THR A 15 -4.08 11.61 6.36
CA THR A 15 -3.01 12.33 5.65
C THR A 15 -2.16 11.39 4.81
N PHE A 16 -1.79 10.22 5.33
CA PHE A 16 -1.07 9.21 4.54
C PHE A 16 -1.87 8.74 3.33
N ARG A 17 -3.18 8.56 3.47
CA ARG A 17 -4.06 8.19 2.33
C ARG A 17 -4.10 9.29 1.28
N GLN A 18 -4.29 10.54 1.67
CA GLN A 18 -4.33 11.68 0.74
C GLN A 18 -3.01 11.82 -0.01
N LEU A 19 -1.88 11.78 0.70
CA LEU A 19 -0.56 11.80 0.09
C LEU A 19 -0.34 10.58 -0.82
N GLY A 20 -0.78 9.40 -0.38
CA GLY A 20 -0.70 8.17 -1.15
C GLY A 20 -1.49 8.24 -2.46
N TYR A 21 -2.68 8.86 -2.47
CA TYR A 21 -3.45 9.05 -3.70
C TYR A 21 -2.71 9.98 -4.68
N ALA A 22 -2.20 11.12 -4.22
CA ALA A 22 -1.47 12.05 -5.06
C ALA A 22 -0.17 11.44 -5.61
N LEU A 23 0.62 10.82 -4.73
CA LEU A 23 1.88 10.17 -5.10
C LEU A 23 1.64 8.98 -6.03
N GLY A 24 0.62 8.17 -5.76
CA GLY A 24 0.24 7.04 -6.60
C GLY A 24 -0.08 7.47 -8.03
N ILE A 25 -0.93 8.49 -8.18
CA ILE A 25 -1.26 9.05 -9.50
C ILE A 25 0.01 9.54 -10.22
N ALA A 26 0.87 10.30 -9.53
CA ALA A 26 2.09 10.85 -10.12
C ALA A 26 3.08 9.76 -10.56
N VAL A 27 3.36 8.80 -9.68
CA VAL A 27 4.32 7.71 -9.96
C VAL A 27 3.80 6.82 -11.09
N PHE A 28 2.54 6.39 -11.05
CA PHE A 28 1.99 5.51 -12.08
C PHE A 28 1.86 6.21 -13.44
N GLY A 29 1.49 7.49 -13.47
CA GLY A 29 1.50 8.29 -14.70
C GLY A 29 2.91 8.45 -15.29
N THR A 30 3.92 8.61 -14.42
CA THR A 30 5.33 8.65 -14.83
C THR A 30 5.79 7.32 -15.43
N VAL A 31 5.48 6.19 -14.78
CA VAL A 31 5.83 4.85 -15.30
C VAL A 31 5.15 4.59 -16.64
N LEU A 32 3.85 4.89 -16.75
CA LEU A 32 3.08 4.79 -17.99
C LEU A 32 3.76 5.56 -19.13
N THR A 33 4.06 6.84 -18.91
CA THR A 33 4.64 7.74 -19.91
C THR A 33 6.08 7.36 -20.28
N ALA A 34 6.89 6.99 -19.29
CA ALA A 34 8.28 6.57 -19.50
C ALA A 34 8.34 5.34 -20.40
N ARG A 35 7.44 4.37 -20.21
CA ARG A 35 7.39 3.15 -21.00
C ARG A 35 6.86 3.36 -22.42
N MET A 36 5.97 4.33 -22.63
CA MET A 36 5.58 4.75 -23.98
C MET A 36 6.72 5.44 -24.73
N THR A 37 7.61 6.13 -24.00
CA THR A 37 8.74 6.87 -24.59
C THR A 37 9.79 5.93 -25.23
N ASP A 38 9.75 4.62 -24.92
CA ASP A 38 10.58 3.62 -25.59
C ASP A 38 10.26 3.48 -27.09
N THR A 39 9.03 3.81 -27.50
CA THR A 39 8.55 3.64 -28.89
C THR A 39 7.98 4.91 -29.50
N LEU A 40 7.72 5.94 -28.70
CA LEU A 40 7.19 7.23 -29.14
C LEU A 40 8.09 8.39 -28.67
N PRO A 41 8.15 9.50 -29.42
CA PRO A 41 8.73 10.74 -28.93
C PRO A 41 8.05 11.21 -27.64
N HIS A 42 8.79 11.92 -26.78
CA HIS A 42 8.32 12.33 -25.46
C HIS A 42 6.98 13.08 -25.48
N ASP A 43 6.83 14.06 -26.40
CA ASP A 43 5.59 14.85 -26.50
C ASP A 43 4.38 14.00 -26.95
N ALA A 44 4.60 13.04 -27.85
CA ALA A 44 3.58 12.11 -28.29
C ALA A 44 3.19 11.13 -27.18
N ALA A 45 4.17 10.61 -26.43
CA ALA A 45 3.93 9.76 -25.26
C ALA A 45 3.15 10.51 -24.18
N HIS A 46 3.52 11.75 -23.88
CA HIS A 46 2.84 12.60 -22.90
C HIS A 46 1.40 12.94 -23.34
N GLY A 47 1.22 13.35 -24.61
CA GLY A 47 -0.10 13.60 -25.19
C GLY A 47 -0.98 12.35 -25.18
N LEU A 48 -0.43 11.20 -25.57
CA LEU A 48 -1.13 9.92 -25.56
C LEU A 48 -1.56 9.51 -24.14
N ALA A 49 -0.67 9.66 -23.15
CA ALA A 49 -0.99 9.41 -21.74
C ALA A 49 -2.08 10.36 -21.23
N GLY A 50 -2.13 11.60 -21.73
CA GLY A 50 -3.16 12.60 -21.46
C GLY A 50 -4.47 12.40 -22.24
N GLY A 51 -4.58 11.38 -23.09
CA GLY A 51 -5.78 11.08 -23.87
C GLY A 51 -5.87 11.75 -25.24
N ALA A 52 -4.81 12.40 -25.72
CA ALA A 52 -4.77 13.08 -27.02
C ALA A 52 -4.48 12.14 -28.20
N ALA A 53 -4.95 10.88 -28.15
CA ALA A 53 -4.70 9.88 -29.19
C ALA A 53 -5.19 10.33 -30.58
N GLY A 54 -6.39 10.92 -30.65
CA GLY A 54 -6.97 11.40 -31.92
C GLY A 54 -6.16 12.50 -32.60
N ALA A 55 -5.40 13.30 -31.85
CA ALA A 55 -4.49 14.29 -32.43
C ALA A 55 -3.21 13.66 -33.03
N LEU A 56 -2.92 12.41 -32.68
CA LEU A 56 -1.73 11.67 -33.09
C LEU A 56 -1.98 10.69 -34.24
N GLU A 57 -3.24 10.34 -34.54
CA GLU A 57 -3.61 9.36 -35.58
C GLU A 57 -3.19 9.76 -37.01
N GLY A 58 -3.00 11.05 -37.27
CA GLY A 58 -2.47 11.55 -38.56
C GLY A 58 -0.95 11.46 -38.70
N VAL A 59 -0.24 11.19 -37.60
CA VAL A 59 1.24 11.14 -37.53
C VAL A 59 1.72 9.72 -37.25
N PHE A 60 1.00 8.99 -36.41
CA PHE A 60 1.30 7.62 -36.00
C PHE A 60 0.14 6.70 -36.37
N GLY A 61 0.45 5.47 -36.79
CA GLY A 61 -0.58 4.46 -37.03
C GLY A 61 -1.31 4.07 -35.74
N GLU A 62 -2.61 3.82 -35.86
CA GLU A 62 -3.49 3.41 -34.73
C GLU A 62 -2.91 2.23 -33.94
N HIS A 63 -2.36 1.22 -34.63
CA HIS A 63 -1.75 0.06 -34.00
C HIS A 63 -0.53 0.44 -33.15
N ALA A 64 0.30 1.38 -33.60
CA ALA A 64 1.48 1.84 -32.87
C ALA A 64 1.08 2.59 -31.60
N LEU A 65 0.08 3.47 -31.69
CA LEU A 65 -0.47 4.20 -30.53
C LEU A 65 -1.08 3.23 -29.51
N ARG A 66 -1.89 2.26 -29.97
CA ARG A 66 -2.50 1.24 -29.10
C ARG A 66 -1.45 0.35 -28.43
N ALA A 67 -0.43 -0.09 -29.18
CA ALA A 67 0.64 -0.92 -28.64
C ALA A 67 1.50 -0.17 -27.60
N ALA A 68 1.85 1.09 -27.88
CA ALA A 68 2.58 1.94 -26.94
C ALA A 68 1.78 2.17 -25.64
N PHE A 69 0.48 2.49 -25.77
CA PHE A 69 -0.39 2.68 -24.63
C PHE A 69 -0.54 1.40 -23.79
N ALA A 70 -0.78 0.26 -24.44
CA ALA A 70 -0.88 -1.03 -23.77
C ALA A 70 0.42 -1.41 -23.04
N SER A 71 1.59 -1.15 -23.65
CA SER A 71 2.90 -1.39 -23.04
C SER A 71 3.09 -0.55 -21.77
N GLY A 72 2.75 0.74 -21.84
CA GLY A 72 2.82 1.61 -20.67
C GLY A 72 1.87 1.18 -19.56
N LEU A 73 0.63 0.82 -19.90
CA LEU A 73 -0.38 0.41 -18.93
C LEU A 73 -0.01 -0.93 -18.26
N ASN A 74 0.54 -1.87 -19.03
CA ASN A 74 1.05 -3.14 -18.50
C ASN A 74 2.17 -2.91 -17.47
N ALA A 75 3.12 -2.03 -17.77
CA ALA A 75 4.19 -1.70 -16.84
C ALA A 75 3.69 -0.98 -15.58
N ALA A 76 2.73 -0.07 -15.71
CA ALA A 76 2.08 0.56 -14.56
C ALA A 76 1.34 -0.48 -13.70
N ALA A 77 0.61 -1.41 -14.31
CA ALA A 77 -0.10 -2.49 -13.62
C ALA A 77 0.85 -3.45 -12.90
N LEU A 78 1.97 -3.84 -13.52
CA LEU A 78 3.00 -4.65 -12.87
C LEU A 78 3.62 -3.91 -11.69
N THR A 79 3.93 -2.62 -11.85
CA THR A 79 4.45 -1.79 -10.76
C THR A 79 3.45 -1.72 -9.60
N ALA A 80 2.17 -1.45 -9.89
CA ALA A 80 1.11 -1.45 -8.88
C ALA A 80 0.97 -2.81 -8.19
N GLY A 81 1.01 -3.91 -8.95
CA GLY A 81 0.94 -5.27 -8.42
C GLY A 81 2.10 -5.59 -7.47
N THR A 82 3.33 -5.23 -7.84
CA THR A 82 4.51 -5.43 -6.98
C THR A 82 4.41 -4.62 -5.69
N VAL A 83 4.04 -3.33 -5.78
CA VAL A 83 3.83 -2.47 -4.60
C VAL A 83 2.73 -3.01 -3.70
N ALA A 84 1.61 -3.45 -4.27
CA ALA A 84 0.50 -4.03 -3.53
C ALA A 84 0.89 -5.35 -2.84
N ALA A 85 1.66 -6.20 -3.51
CA ALA A 85 2.17 -7.44 -2.94
C ALA A 85 3.10 -7.17 -1.75
N VAL A 86 4.05 -6.25 -1.90
CA VAL A 86 4.97 -5.84 -0.82
C VAL A 86 4.21 -5.26 0.37
N ALA A 87 3.26 -4.35 0.13
CA ALA A 87 2.43 -3.77 1.17
C ALA A 87 1.56 -4.83 1.87
N GLY A 88 0.98 -5.77 1.11
CA GLY A 88 0.18 -6.88 1.63
C GLY A 88 1.01 -7.80 2.53
N VAL A 89 2.21 -8.18 2.10
CA VAL A 89 3.15 -8.96 2.91
C VAL A 89 3.52 -8.21 4.19
N LEU A 90 3.84 -6.92 4.09
CA LEU A 90 4.16 -6.09 5.26
C LEU A 90 3.00 -6.05 6.26
N VAL A 91 1.77 -5.86 5.78
CA VAL A 91 0.57 -5.89 6.63
C VAL A 91 0.41 -7.24 7.31
N LEU A 92 0.58 -8.36 6.58
CA LEU A 92 0.50 -9.70 7.17
C LEU A 92 1.55 -9.91 8.27
N VAL A 93 2.79 -9.49 8.05
CA VAL A 93 3.88 -9.56 9.04
C VAL A 93 3.55 -8.74 10.29
N LEU A 94 3.13 -7.48 10.12
CA LEU A 94 2.82 -6.57 11.23
C LEU A 94 1.62 -7.05 12.06
N VAL A 95 0.58 -7.55 11.40
CA VAL A 95 -0.61 -8.10 12.07
C VAL A 95 -0.24 -9.37 12.84
N ARG A 96 0.60 -10.25 12.28
CA ARG A 96 1.04 -11.48 12.96
C ARG A 96 1.85 -11.18 14.22
N ALA A 97 2.84 -10.30 14.15
CA ALA A 97 3.66 -9.92 15.31
C ALA A 97 2.82 -9.31 16.46
N GLY A 98 1.79 -8.53 16.11
CA GLY A 98 0.86 -7.96 17.08
C GLY A 98 -0.04 -9.00 17.77
N ARG A 99 -0.38 -10.10 17.09
CA ARG A 99 -1.16 -11.21 17.69
C ARG A 99 -0.32 -11.99 18.69
N GLU A 100 0.91 -12.34 18.32
CA GLU A 100 1.86 -13.04 19.19
C GLU A 100 2.10 -12.24 20.50
N SER A 101 2.28 -10.93 20.39
CA SER A 101 2.46 -10.04 21.54
C SER A 101 1.24 -9.97 22.49
N ARG A 102 0.02 -10.10 21.95
CA ARG A 102 -1.21 -10.13 22.77
C ARG A 102 -1.37 -11.46 23.48
N ASP A 103 -1.02 -12.56 22.80
CA ASP A 103 -1.12 -13.91 23.34
C ASP A 103 -0.18 -14.09 24.55
N THR A 104 1.09 -13.67 24.42
CA THR A 104 2.07 -13.70 25.52
C THR A 104 1.62 -12.86 26.72
N ARG A 105 1.02 -11.68 26.50
CA ARG A 105 0.52 -10.82 27.58
C ARG A 105 -0.70 -11.45 28.28
N ALA A 106 -1.56 -12.14 27.54
CA ALA A 106 -2.70 -12.84 28.12
C ALA A 106 -2.27 -14.01 29.01
N THR A 107 -1.27 -14.80 28.57
CA THR A 107 -0.69 -15.90 29.37
C THR A 107 -0.01 -15.39 30.64
N ALA A 108 0.76 -14.30 30.57
CA ALA A 108 1.42 -13.71 31.73
C ALA A 108 0.43 -13.10 32.74
N ALA A 109 -0.67 -12.50 32.27
CA ALA A 109 -1.72 -11.95 33.13
C ALA A 109 -2.54 -13.02 33.86
N ALA A 110 -2.61 -14.25 33.33
CA ALA A 110 -3.26 -15.38 34.00
C ALA A 110 -2.41 -15.99 35.14
N GLN A 111 -1.11 -15.66 35.22
CA GLN A 111 -0.16 -16.29 36.12
C GLN A 111 0.03 -15.70 37.56
N PRO A 112 -0.57 -14.56 38.02
CA PRO A 112 -0.35 -14.09 39.39
C PRO A 112 -1.35 -14.57 40.48
N ALA A 113 -2.34 -15.41 40.18
CA ALA A 113 -3.36 -15.79 41.19
C ALA A 113 -3.07 -17.08 41.97
N ALA A 114 -2.13 -17.93 41.52
CA ALA A 114 -1.89 -19.23 42.15
C ALA A 114 -0.89 -19.22 43.33
N ALA A 115 -0.27 -18.08 43.64
CA ALA A 115 0.84 -17.99 44.60
C ALA A 115 0.56 -17.16 45.88
N LYS A 116 -0.71 -16.83 46.17
CA LYS A 116 -1.08 -16.20 47.45
C LYS A 116 -2.17 -16.99 48.16
N GLU A 117 -1.79 -18.12 48.73
CA GLU A 117 -2.53 -18.73 49.83
C GLU A 117 -1.61 -18.69 51.07
N PRO A 118 -1.81 -17.75 52.01
CA PRO A 118 -1.12 -17.81 53.29
C PRO A 118 -1.76 -18.93 54.10
N ALA A 119 -1.06 -20.05 54.23
CA ALA A 119 -1.42 -21.14 55.11
C ALA A 119 -1.51 -20.62 56.56
N ALA A 120 -2.73 -20.37 57.03
CA ALA A 120 -3.01 -20.11 58.43
C ALA A 120 -3.00 -21.45 59.19
N PRO A 121 -2.13 -21.64 60.20
CA PRO A 121 -2.13 -22.88 60.95
C PRO A 121 -3.30 -22.89 61.94
N TYR A 122 -4.15 -23.89 61.80
CA TYR A 122 -5.22 -24.22 62.75
C TYR A 122 -4.58 -24.68 64.07
N ARG A 123 -4.67 -23.88 65.14
CA ARG A 123 -4.32 -24.31 66.51
C ARG A 123 -5.58 -24.82 67.20
N ARG A 124 -5.52 -26.08 67.65
CA ARG A 124 -6.45 -26.71 68.58
C ARG A 124 -6.39 -26.07 69.96
#